data_AF-A0A9E2AKW5-F1
#
_entry.id   AF-A0A9E2AKW5-F1
#
_cell.length_a   1.000
_cell.length_b   1.000
_cell.length_c   1.000
_cell.angle_alpha   90.00
_cell.angle_beta   90.00
_cell.angle_gamma   90.00
#
_symmetry.space_group_name_H-M   'P 1'
#
loop_
_entity.id
_entity.type
_entity.pdbx_description
1 polymer ?
#
loop_
_entity_poly.entity_id
_entity_poly.type
_entity_poly.pdbx_seq_one_letter_code
_entity_poly.pdbx_strand_id
1 'polypeptide(L)'
;MSGRMYMLNYQSKIQIILFAILGMHLISCGTNRQITRLESHKNLLQTTAKSELDPEAQLEILMESFTRMMHESLDIVNPKKGVAYVKKYTEQNSASIDMILSNLDKIQKDKSTLEMLDFTIGLLRKPYMKEFQELIPRFQRKYNQFEFIMSLAGKVKKGLFNLGLKTLGL
;
A
#
# COMPACT_ATOMS: atom_id res chain seq x y z
N MET A 1 52.39 27.46 28.70
CA MET A 1 51.19 26.63 28.98
C MET A 1 49.98 26.93 28.08
N SER A 2 50.05 27.86 27.11
CA SER A 2 48.88 28.21 26.27
C SER A 2 48.57 27.19 25.15
N GLY A 3 49.59 26.54 24.56
CA GLY A 3 49.40 25.64 23.40
C GLY A 3 48.60 24.34 23.64
N ARG A 4 48.58 23.81 24.87
CA ARG A 4 47.80 22.59 25.20
C ARG A 4 46.29 22.83 25.22
N MET A 5 45.85 24.06 25.51
CA MET A 5 44.43 24.41 25.60
C MET A 5 43.76 24.52 24.20
N TYR A 6 44.52 24.94 23.18
CA TYR A 6 44.03 25.01 21.79
C TYR A 6 43.84 23.62 21.14
N MET A 7 44.72 22.66 21.46
CA MET A 7 44.67 21.30 20.89
C MET A 7 43.46 20.49 21.38
N LEU A 8 43.05 20.66 22.64
CA LEU A 8 41.88 19.98 23.21
C LEU A 8 40.57 20.46 22.58
N ASN A 9 40.47 21.76 22.26
CA ASN A 9 39.30 22.35 21.62
C ASN A 9 39.16 21.91 20.14
N TYR A 10 40.29 21.66 19.48
CA TYR A 10 40.32 21.16 18.09
C TYR A 10 39.86 19.70 17.99
N GLN A 11 40.31 18.84 18.90
CA GLN A 11 39.92 17.42 18.96
C GLN A 11 38.42 17.23 19.25
N SER A 12 37.84 17.99 20.19
CA SER A 12 36.39 17.94 20.46
C SER A 12 35.54 18.40 19.27
N LYS A 13 36.00 19.40 18.49
CA LYS A 13 35.28 19.85 17.29
C LYS A 13 35.28 18.80 16.18
N ILE A 14 36.39 18.08 15.99
CA ILE A 14 36.47 16.97 15.03
C ILE A 14 35.50 15.85 15.41
N GLN A 15 35.41 15.49 16.70
CA GLN A 15 34.48 14.45 17.15
C GLN A 15 33.01 14.83 16.95
N ILE A 16 32.64 16.09 17.18
CA ILE A 16 31.28 16.60 16.93
C ILE A 16 30.94 16.55 15.43
N ILE A 17 31.89 16.91 14.55
CA ILE A 17 31.70 16.86 13.09
C ILE A 17 31.53 15.41 12.62
N LEU A 18 32.33 14.47 13.13
CA LEU A 18 32.21 13.05 12.77
C LEU A 18 30.87 12.46 13.21
N PHE A 19 30.38 12.81 14.41
CA PHE A 19 29.05 12.39 14.89
C PHE A 19 27.91 12.99 14.05
N ALA A 20 28.03 14.25 13.64
CA ALA A 20 27.04 14.90 12.79
C ALA A 20 26.97 14.27 11.38
N ILE A 21 28.12 13.94 10.78
CA ILE A 21 28.19 13.26 9.48
C ILE A 21 27.60 11.85 9.58
N LEU A 22 27.89 11.10 10.65
CA LEU A 22 27.34 9.76 10.87
C LEU A 22 25.82 9.79 11.06
N GLY A 23 25.30 10.81 11.75
CA GLY A 23 23.86 11.02 11.93
C GLY A 23 23.10 11.29 10.62
N MET A 24 23.72 11.99 9.66
CA MET A 24 23.07 12.30 8.37
C MET A 24 22.93 11.07 7.45
N HIS A 25 23.79 10.06 7.57
CA HIS A 25 23.74 8.87 6.72
C HIS A 25 22.55 7.95 7.05
N LEU A 26 22.04 7.99 8.28
CA LEU A 26 20.93 7.14 8.72
C LEU A 26 19.55 7.60 8.23
N ILE A 27 19.41 8.87 7.83
CA ILE A 27 18.11 9.46 7.44
C ILE A 27 17.75 9.15 5.97
N SER A 28 18.74 8.89 5.12
CA SER A 28 18.54 8.68 3.67
C SER A 28 17.84 7.35 3.33
N CYS A 29 17.95 6.33 4.19
CA CYS A 29 17.41 5.00 3.91
C CYS A 29 15.87 4.95 3.89
N GLY A 30 15.19 5.82 4.66
CA GLY A 30 13.73 5.78 4.81
C GLY A 30 12.96 6.23 3.56
N THR A 31 13.43 7.29 2.89
CA THR A 31 12.77 7.86 1.71
C THR A 31 12.95 6.96 0.49
N ASN A 32 14.16 6.42 0.27
CA ASN A 32 14.42 5.50 -0.84
C ASN A 32 13.56 4.24 -0.73
N ARG A 33 13.41 3.68 0.48
CA ARG A 33 12.55 2.50 0.69
C ARG A 33 11.10 2.77 0.29
N GLN A 34 10.56 3.96 0.58
CA GLN A 34 9.19 4.32 0.18
C GLN A 34 9.06 4.47 -1.34
N ILE A 35 10.05 5.08 -2.00
CA ILE A 35 10.05 5.24 -3.46
C ILE A 35 10.07 3.87 -4.14
N THR A 36 10.98 2.98 -3.71
CA THR A 36 11.07 1.62 -4.27
C THR A 36 9.78 0.82 -4.09
N ARG A 37 9.10 0.96 -2.94
CA ARG A 37 7.79 0.32 -2.72
C ARG A 37 6.72 0.84 -3.67
N LEU A 38 6.62 2.16 -3.83
CA LEU A 38 5.68 2.77 -4.77
C LEU A 38 5.93 2.32 -6.21
N GLU A 39 7.19 2.28 -6.63
CA GLU A 39 7.57 1.76 -7.95
C GLU A 39 7.25 0.28 -8.11
N SER A 40 7.48 -0.53 -7.08
CA SER A 40 7.11 -1.94 -7.08
C SER A 40 5.60 -2.14 -7.27
N HIS A 41 4.77 -1.37 -6.55
CA HIS A 41 3.32 -1.40 -6.70
C HIS A 41 2.89 -0.98 -8.11
N LYS A 42 3.46 0.12 -8.60
CA LYS A 42 3.20 0.62 -9.95
C LYS A 42 3.50 -0.43 -11.01
N ASN A 43 4.70 -0.99 -11.01
CA ASN A 43 5.10 -1.95 -12.03
C ASN A 43 4.25 -3.23 -11.96
N LEU A 44 3.96 -3.70 -10.74
CA LEU A 44 3.11 -4.87 -10.51
C LEU A 44 1.70 -4.65 -11.08
N LEU A 45 1.03 -3.57 -10.68
CA LEU A 45 -0.35 -3.31 -11.09
C LEU A 45 -0.47 -2.94 -12.56
N GLN A 46 0.50 -2.21 -13.13
CA GLN A 46 0.53 -1.90 -14.55
C GLN A 46 0.71 -3.14 -15.42
N THR A 47 1.59 -4.06 -15.01
CA THR A 47 1.80 -5.32 -15.73
C THR A 47 0.58 -6.22 -15.58
N THR A 48 0.04 -6.34 -14.37
CA THR A 48 -1.15 -7.17 -14.08
C THR A 48 -2.36 -6.71 -14.89
N ALA A 49 -2.64 -5.40 -14.90
CA ALA A 49 -3.78 -4.85 -15.63
C ALA A 49 -3.75 -5.13 -17.13
N LYS A 50 -2.56 -5.24 -17.73
CA LYS A 50 -2.35 -5.50 -19.17
C LYS A 50 -2.10 -6.98 -19.50
N SER A 51 -2.03 -7.84 -18.49
CA SER A 51 -1.74 -9.25 -18.67
C SER A 51 -2.96 -10.03 -19.14
N GLU A 52 -2.72 -11.20 -19.72
CA GLU A 52 -3.75 -12.20 -20.04
C GLU A 52 -4.05 -13.13 -18.85
N LEU A 53 -3.67 -12.73 -17.62
CA LEU A 53 -4.02 -13.46 -16.42
C LEU A 53 -5.53 -13.58 -16.26
N ASP A 54 -5.96 -14.69 -15.66
CA ASP A 54 -7.35 -14.85 -15.27
C ASP A 54 -7.77 -13.67 -14.34
N PRO A 55 -8.98 -13.11 -14.53
CA PRO A 55 -9.46 -12.01 -13.70
C PRO A 55 -9.41 -12.28 -12.17
N GLU A 56 -9.52 -13.53 -11.72
CA GLU A 56 -9.30 -13.90 -10.31
C GLU A 56 -7.86 -13.61 -9.87
N ALA A 57 -6.88 -14.04 -10.65
CA ALA A 57 -5.47 -13.81 -10.36
C ALA A 57 -5.13 -12.30 -10.40
N GLN A 58 -5.76 -11.54 -11.30
CA GLN A 58 -5.60 -10.07 -11.32
C GLN A 58 -6.13 -9.42 -10.03
N LEU A 59 -7.28 -9.88 -9.53
CA LEU A 59 -7.83 -9.41 -8.26
C LEU A 59 -6.95 -9.80 -7.07
N GLU A 60 -6.46 -11.03 -7.02
CA GLU A 60 -5.54 -11.49 -5.96
C GLU A 60 -4.32 -10.57 -5.87
N ILE A 61 -3.67 -10.28 -7.01
CA ILE A 61 -2.52 -9.36 -7.06
C ILE A 61 -2.90 -7.93 -6.64
N LEU A 62 -4.06 -7.44 -7.06
CA LEU A 62 -4.56 -6.14 -6.62
C LEU A 62 -4.73 -6.10 -5.10
N MET A 63 -5.35 -7.11 -4.51
CA MET A 63 -5.62 -7.17 -3.08
C MET A 63 -4.35 -7.29 -2.26
N GLU A 64 -3.38 -8.07 -2.71
CA GLU A 64 -2.06 -8.14 -2.08
C GLU A 64 -1.34 -6.79 -2.11
N SER A 65 -1.31 -6.14 -3.28
CA SER A 65 -0.71 -4.83 -3.46
C SER A 65 -1.38 -3.79 -2.55
N PHE A 66 -2.71 -3.77 -2.52
CA PHE A 66 -3.47 -2.82 -1.71
C PHE A 66 -3.29 -3.05 -0.21
N THR A 67 -3.30 -4.31 0.23
CA THR A 67 -3.10 -4.70 1.65
C THR A 67 -1.70 -4.33 2.12
N ARG A 68 -0.67 -4.57 1.29
CA ARG A 68 0.70 -4.15 1.59
C ARG A 68 0.81 -2.62 1.67
N MET A 69 0.18 -1.88 0.77
CA MET A 69 0.13 -0.42 0.87
C MET A 69 -0.54 0.05 2.17
N MET A 70 -1.62 -0.61 2.61
CA MET A 70 -2.25 -0.29 3.89
C MET A 70 -1.29 -0.52 5.07
N HIS A 71 -0.57 -1.65 5.11
CA HIS A 71 0.47 -1.88 6.11
C HIS A 71 1.52 -0.76 6.11
N GLU A 72 2.10 -0.48 4.95
CA GLU A 72 3.17 0.50 4.81
C GLU A 72 2.71 1.91 5.21
N SER A 73 1.49 2.30 4.86
CA SER A 73 0.93 3.59 5.23
C SER A 73 0.61 3.68 6.74
N LEU A 74 0.12 2.59 7.34
CA LEU A 74 -0.14 2.50 8.77
C LEU A 74 1.15 2.58 9.60
N ASP A 75 2.24 2.00 9.12
CA ASP A 75 3.56 2.04 9.76
C ASP A 75 4.25 3.41 9.67
N ILE A 76 3.83 4.30 8.76
CA ILE A 76 4.36 5.65 8.69
C ILE A 76 3.84 6.46 9.89
N VAL A 77 4.77 6.79 10.80
CA VAL A 77 4.49 7.54 12.05
C VAL A 77 3.92 8.93 11.78
N ASN A 78 4.48 9.67 10.81
CA ASN A 78 4.00 11.01 10.50
C ASN A 78 2.73 10.93 9.60
N PRO A 79 1.56 11.39 10.09
CA PRO A 79 0.31 11.23 9.34
C PRO A 79 0.32 11.94 7.99
N LYS A 80 0.94 13.14 7.88
CA LYS A 80 1.06 13.87 6.61
C LYS A 80 1.89 13.09 5.58
N LYS A 81 2.96 12.41 6.02
CA LYS A 81 3.76 11.53 5.15
C LYS A 81 2.98 10.30 4.74
N GLY A 82 2.20 9.72 5.64
CA GLY A 82 1.31 8.58 5.34
C GLY A 82 0.27 8.96 4.27
N VAL A 83 -0.38 10.11 4.41
CA VAL A 83 -1.32 10.64 3.40
C VAL A 83 -0.63 10.85 2.06
N ALA A 84 0.57 11.46 2.05
CA ALA A 84 1.34 11.65 0.82
C ALA A 84 1.72 10.32 0.15
N TYR A 85 2.03 9.29 0.95
CA TYR A 85 2.32 7.94 0.46
C TYR A 85 1.09 7.33 -0.23
N VAL A 86 -0.06 7.33 0.45
CA VAL A 86 -1.31 6.81 -0.12
C VAL A 86 -1.69 7.61 -1.36
N LYS A 87 -1.57 8.94 -1.34
CA LYS A 87 -1.85 9.79 -2.50
C LYS A 87 -1.02 9.40 -3.72
N LYS A 88 0.29 9.24 -3.55
CA LYS A 88 1.18 8.80 -4.64
C LYS A 88 0.81 7.41 -5.16
N TYR A 89 0.51 6.47 -4.26
CA TYR A 89 0.02 5.15 -4.66
C TYR A 89 -1.24 5.27 -5.52
N THR A 90 -2.23 6.04 -5.07
CA THR A 90 -3.48 6.26 -5.82
C THR A 90 -3.22 6.87 -7.19
N GLU A 91 -2.43 7.94 -7.26
CA GLU A 91 -2.13 8.65 -8.50
C GLU A 91 -1.41 7.76 -9.53
N GLN A 92 -0.49 6.91 -9.07
CA GLN A 92 0.29 6.03 -9.95
C GLN A 92 -0.49 4.79 -10.42
N ASN A 93 -1.52 4.37 -9.68
CA ASN A 93 -2.16 3.06 -9.86
C ASN A 93 -3.65 3.12 -10.20
N SER A 94 -4.33 4.26 -10.08
CA SER A 94 -5.77 4.38 -10.25
C SER A 94 -6.29 3.75 -11.55
N ALA A 95 -5.64 4.02 -12.68
CA ALA A 95 -6.01 3.46 -13.98
C ALA A 95 -5.88 1.93 -14.02
N SER A 96 -4.81 1.38 -13.42
CA SER A 96 -4.60 -0.08 -13.35
C SER A 96 -5.60 -0.75 -12.42
N ILE A 97 -5.90 -0.12 -11.28
CA ILE A 97 -6.93 -0.59 -10.34
C ILE A 97 -8.29 -0.62 -11.06
N ASP A 98 -8.64 0.45 -11.77
CA ASP A 98 -9.92 0.54 -12.49
C ASP A 98 -10.04 -0.52 -13.59
N MET A 99 -8.95 -0.77 -14.33
CA MET A 99 -8.90 -1.81 -15.35
C MET A 99 -9.09 -3.21 -14.73
N ILE A 100 -8.36 -3.53 -13.65
CA ILE A 100 -8.49 -4.82 -12.96
C ILE A 100 -9.91 -5.00 -12.40
N LEU A 101 -10.46 -3.98 -11.73
CA LEU A 101 -11.81 -4.05 -11.17
C LEU A 101 -12.88 -4.17 -12.26
N SER A 102 -12.70 -3.56 -13.43
CA SER A 102 -13.63 -3.73 -14.56
C SER A 102 -13.60 -5.13 -15.16
N ASN A 103 -12.48 -5.86 -15.07
CA ASN A 103 -12.41 -7.25 -15.51
C ASN A 103 -13.19 -8.20 -14.59
N LEU A 104 -13.45 -7.81 -13.32
CA LEU A 104 -14.31 -8.58 -12.41
C LEU A 104 -15.77 -8.60 -12.84
N ASP A 105 -16.23 -7.59 -13.57
CA ASP A 105 -17.58 -7.59 -14.13
C ASP A 105 -17.75 -8.67 -15.20
N LYS A 106 -16.66 -9.16 -15.79
CA LYS A 106 -16.67 -10.33 -16.69
C LYS A 106 -16.86 -11.63 -15.90
N ILE A 107 -16.13 -11.81 -14.79
CA ILE A 107 -16.30 -12.97 -13.89
C ILE A 107 -17.75 -13.12 -13.46
N GLN A 108 -18.38 -12.02 -13.05
CA GLN A 108 -19.78 -12.02 -12.59
C GLN A 108 -20.78 -12.42 -13.68
N LYS A 109 -20.47 -12.16 -14.95
CA LYS A 109 -21.36 -12.49 -16.07
C LYS A 109 -21.18 -13.92 -16.56
N ASP A 110 -19.96 -14.45 -16.46
CA ASP A 110 -19.59 -15.72 -17.06
C ASP A 110 -19.75 -16.90 -16.08
N LYS A 111 -19.72 -16.66 -14.76
CA LYS A 111 -19.85 -17.70 -13.73
C LYS A 111 -21.30 -17.89 -13.25
N SER A 112 -21.65 -19.14 -12.98
CA SER A 112 -22.90 -19.50 -12.29
C SER A 112 -22.86 -19.07 -10.81
N THR A 113 -24.02 -19.01 -10.15
CA THR A 113 -24.13 -18.63 -8.72
C THR A 113 -23.30 -19.53 -7.80
N LEU A 114 -23.20 -20.84 -8.10
CA LEU A 114 -22.42 -21.78 -7.31
C LEU A 114 -20.91 -21.57 -7.49
N GLU A 115 -20.43 -21.41 -8.73
CA GLU A 115 -19.02 -21.12 -9.00
C GLU A 115 -18.60 -19.78 -8.38
N MET A 116 -19.52 -18.81 -8.37
CA MET A 116 -19.30 -17.51 -7.76
C MET A 116 -19.24 -17.59 -6.22
N LEU A 117 -20.03 -18.49 -5.62
CA LEU A 117 -19.98 -18.78 -4.18
C LEU A 117 -18.64 -19.44 -3.80
N ASP A 118 -18.23 -20.47 -4.54
CA ASP A 118 -16.96 -21.16 -4.31
C ASP A 118 -15.77 -20.21 -4.46
N PHE A 119 -15.79 -19.37 -5.49
CA PHE A 119 -14.82 -18.29 -5.67
C PHE A 119 -14.78 -17.33 -4.46
N THR A 120 -15.94 -16.86 -4.00
CA THR A 120 -16.01 -15.95 -2.83
C THR A 120 -15.48 -16.61 -1.56
N ILE A 121 -15.84 -17.87 -1.32
CA ILE A 121 -15.32 -18.65 -0.19
C ILE A 121 -13.80 -18.83 -0.31
N GLY A 122 -13.31 -19.10 -1.53
CA GLY A 122 -11.90 -19.18 -1.86
C GLY A 122 -11.17 -17.90 -1.49
N LEU A 123 -11.64 -16.75 -1.97
CA LEU A 123 -11.10 -15.43 -1.64
C LEU A 123 -11.06 -15.17 -0.13
N LEU A 124 -12.16 -15.44 0.59
CA LEU A 124 -12.25 -15.17 2.03
C LEU A 124 -11.25 -16.00 2.87
N ARG A 125 -10.82 -17.16 2.35
CA ARG A 125 -9.82 -18.02 2.99
C ARG A 125 -8.39 -17.57 2.73
N LYS A 126 -8.16 -16.66 1.78
CA LYS A 126 -6.82 -16.22 1.43
C LYS A 126 -6.23 -15.31 2.52
N PRO A 127 -4.90 -15.37 2.76
CA PRO A 127 -4.25 -14.57 3.80
C PRO A 127 -4.46 -13.06 3.64
N TYR A 128 -4.31 -12.54 2.41
CA TYR A 128 -4.50 -11.12 2.12
C TYR A 128 -5.91 -10.64 2.46
N MET A 129 -6.92 -11.52 2.41
CA MET A 129 -8.27 -11.10 2.74
C MET A 129 -8.49 -10.93 4.24
N LYS A 130 -7.95 -11.85 5.01
CA LYS A 130 -7.96 -11.73 6.47
C LYS A 130 -7.24 -10.44 6.90
N GLU A 131 -6.06 -10.19 6.35
CA GLU A 131 -5.30 -8.96 6.62
C GLU A 131 -6.09 -7.72 6.19
N PHE A 132 -6.68 -7.71 5.00
CA PHE A 132 -7.49 -6.59 4.55
C PHE A 132 -8.65 -6.28 5.50
N GLN A 133 -9.37 -7.29 5.98
CA GLN A 133 -10.47 -7.12 6.94
C GLN A 133 -9.99 -6.52 8.28
N GLU A 134 -8.81 -6.91 8.75
CA GLU A 134 -8.20 -6.39 9.97
C GLU A 134 -7.66 -4.96 9.79
N LEU A 135 -7.08 -4.65 8.64
CA LEU A 135 -6.44 -3.36 8.35
C LEU A 135 -7.45 -2.28 7.98
N ILE A 136 -8.51 -2.61 7.25
CA ILE A 136 -9.43 -1.61 6.72
C ILE A 136 -10.03 -0.68 7.78
N PRO A 137 -10.52 -1.12 8.96
CA PRO A 137 -11.03 -0.19 9.96
C PRO A 137 -9.92 0.71 10.54
N ARG A 138 -8.69 0.21 10.67
CA ARG A 138 -7.55 0.98 11.17
C ARG A 138 -7.11 2.03 10.15
N PHE A 139 -7.05 1.63 8.88
CA PHE A 139 -6.72 2.49 7.75
C PHE A 139 -7.75 3.62 7.61
N GLN A 140 -9.04 3.29 7.62
CA GLN A 140 -10.12 4.25 7.60
C GLN A 140 -10.06 5.19 8.80
N ARG A 141 -9.82 4.68 10.02
CA ARG A 141 -9.71 5.53 11.22
C ARG A 141 -8.54 6.50 11.14
N LYS A 142 -7.39 6.07 10.61
CA LYS A 142 -6.19 6.93 10.48
C LYS A 142 -6.36 8.01 9.41
N TYR A 143 -7.15 7.72 8.36
CA TYR A 143 -7.27 8.58 7.17
C TYR A 143 -8.69 9.10 6.89
N ASN A 144 -9.60 9.01 7.85
CA ASN A 144 -11.01 9.40 7.70
C ASN A 144 -11.23 10.84 7.21
N GLN A 145 -10.28 11.74 7.47
CA GLN A 145 -10.32 13.14 7.03
C GLN A 145 -9.96 13.34 5.54
N PHE A 146 -9.55 12.29 4.84
CA PHE A 146 -9.06 12.38 3.45
C PHE A 146 -9.98 11.62 2.50
N GLU A 147 -10.91 12.36 1.88
CA GLU A 147 -11.92 11.82 0.97
C GLU A 147 -11.34 10.94 -0.15
N PHE A 148 -10.19 11.32 -0.73
CA PHE A 148 -9.57 10.52 -1.79
C PHE A 148 -9.12 9.13 -1.29
N ILE A 149 -8.68 9.03 -0.03
CA ILE A 149 -8.27 7.77 0.59
C ILE A 149 -9.50 6.91 0.86
N MET A 150 -10.55 7.52 1.40
CA MET A 150 -11.82 6.87 1.66
C MET A 150 -12.48 6.39 0.37
N SER A 151 -12.40 7.18 -0.71
CA SER A 151 -12.88 6.82 -2.05
C SER A 151 -12.11 5.63 -2.61
N LEU A 152 -10.78 5.60 -2.52
CA LEU A 152 -9.98 4.46 -2.97
C LEU A 152 -10.31 3.18 -2.18
N ALA A 153 -10.33 3.26 -0.85
CA ALA A 153 -10.68 2.12 0.01
C ALA A 153 -12.12 1.65 -0.28
N GLY A 154 -13.05 2.59 -0.47
CA GLY A 154 -14.43 2.32 -0.85
C GLY A 154 -14.55 1.64 -2.21
N LYS A 155 -13.77 2.06 -3.20
CA LYS A 155 -13.73 1.45 -4.54
C LYS A 155 -13.23 0.01 -4.49
N VAL A 156 -12.09 -0.24 -3.84
CA VAL A 156 -11.53 -1.59 -3.69
C VAL A 156 -12.49 -2.48 -2.88
N LYS A 157 -13.00 -1.97 -1.76
CA LYS A 157 -14.03 -2.65 -0.96
C LYS A 157 -15.26 -2.98 -1.80
N LYS A 158 -15.79 -2.04 -2.56
CA LYS A 158 -16.97 -2.26 -3.41
C LYS A 158 -16.69 -3.30 -4.50
N GLY A 159 -15.55 -3.22 -5.17
CA GLY A 159 -15.14 -4.22 -6.17
C GLY A 159 -15.11 -5.63 -5.59
N LEU A 160 -14.59 -5.77 -4.36
CA LEU A 160 -14.54 -7.05 -3.66
C LEU A 160 -15.93 -7.52 -3.14
N PHE A 161 -16.69 -6.64 -2.47
CA PHE A 161 -17.93 -7.06 -1.80
C PHE A 161 -19.15 -7.07 -2.72
N ASN A 162 -19.12 -6.38 -3.86
CA ASN A 162 -20.12 -6.57 -4.92
C ASN A 162 -20.12 -8.02 -5.42
N LEU A 163 -18.97 -8.71 -5.35
CA LEU A 163 -18.85 -10.13 -5.70
C LEU A 163 -19.55 -11.02 -4.67
N GLY A 164 -19.41 -10.74 -3.38
CA GLY A 164 -19.91 -11.62 -2.31
C GLY A 164 -21.35 -11.35 -1.84
N LEU A 165 -21.80 -10.09 -1.80
CA LEU A 165 -23.13 -9.75 -1.26
C LEU A 165 -24.27 -10.18 -2.20
N LYS A 166 -24.15 -9.85 -3.50
CA LYS A 166 -25.13 -10.22 -4.52
C LYS A 166 -25.37 -11.73 -4.62
N THR A 167 -24.34 -12.54 -4.38
CA THR A 167 -24.43 -14.01 -4.46
C THR A 167 -24.96 -14.65 -3.18
N LEU A 168 -24.85 -13.97 -2.05
CA LEU A 168 -25.39 -14.42 -0.76
C LEU A 168 -26.85 -13.99 -0.54
N GLY A 169 -27.46 -13.30 -1.51
CA GLY A 169 -28.83 -12.78 -1.37
C GLY A 169 -28.97 -11.67 -0.33
N LEU A 170 -27.87 -10.97 -0.03
CA LEU A 170 -27.76 -9.85 0.91
C LEU A 170 -27.46 -8.54 0.19
#